data_AF-A0A2V9VJV8-F1
#
_entry.id   AF-A0A2V9VJV8-F1
#
_cell.length_a   1.000
_cell.length_b   1.000
_cell.length_c   1.000
_cell.angle_alpha   90.00
_cell.angle_beta   90.00
_cell.angle_gamma   90.00
#
_symmetry.space_group_name_H-M   'P 1'
#
loop_
_entity.id
_entity.type
_entity.pdbx_description
1 polymer ?
#
loop_
_entity_poly.entity_id
_entity_poly.type
_entity_poly.pdbx_seq_one_letter_code
_entity_poly.pdbx_strand_id
1 'polypeptide(L)' 'MDSNYVFLCGVMWCRFGQQDAGKELLRAADSRDQDMKALASAMFAKGLRRLRELEKRMQPSSRTSLGEELSG' A
#
# COMPACT_ATOMS: atom_id res chain seq x y z
N MET A 1 5.18 5.27 -22.12
CA MET A 1 4.20 4.69 -21.17
C MET A 1 3.06 5.69 -21.08
N ASP A 2 1.81 5.26 -21.11
CA ASP A 2 0.66 6.18 -21.09
C ASP A 2 0.11 6.37 -19.68
N SER A 3 -0.52 7.51 -19.39
CA SER A 3 -1.09 7.82 -18.08
C SER A 3 -2.20 6.84 -17.67
N ASN A 4 -3.01 6.34 -18.63
CA ASN A 4 -4.06 5.36 -18.33
C ASN A 4 -3.45 4.03 -17.89
N TYR A 5 -2.36 3.59 -18.53
CA TYR A 5 -1.65 2.39 -18.12
C TYR A 5 -1.12 2.52 -16.69
N VAL A 6 -0.46 3.64 -16.36
CA VAL A 6 0.05 3.91 -15.01
C VAL A 6 -1.10 3.94 -13.99
N PHE A 7 -2.22 4.55 -14.35
CA PHE A 7 -3.42 4.58 -13.50
C PHE A 7 -3.96 3.17 -13.24
N LEU A 8 -4.08 2.33 -14.26
CA LEU A 8 -4.54 0.94 -14.12
C LEU A 8 -3.59 0.12 -13.24
N CYS A 9 -2.28 0.22 -13.44
CA CYS A 9 -1.29 -0.37 -12.52
C CYS A 9 -1.50 0.13 -11.09
N GLY A 10 -1.75 1.43 -10.93
CA GLY A 10 -2.11 2.04 -9.67
C GLY A 10 -3.33 1.41 -9.01
N VAL A 11 -4.40 1.18 -9.77
CA VAL A 11 -5.63 0.53 -9.27
C VAL A 11 -5.33 -0.89 -8.83
N MET A 12 -4.60 -1.67 -9.65
CA MET A 12 -4.24 -3.06 -9.32
C MET A 12 -3.40 -3.14 -8.05
N TRP A 13 -2.41 -2.25 -7.91
CA TRP A 13 -1.59 -2.13 -6.71
C TRP A 13 -2.42 -1.75 -5.48
N CYS A 14 -3.22 -0.68 -5.56
CA CYS A 14 -3.95 -0.14 -4.41
C CYS A 14 -5.10 -1.03 -3.94
N ARG A 15 -5.74 -1.78 -4.85
CA ARG A 15 -6.94 -2.58 -4.52
C ARG A 15 -6.61 -4.02 -4.20
N PHE A 16 -5.66 -4.60 -4.92
CA PHE A 16 -5.37 -6.04 -4.85
C PHE A 16 -3.95 -6.34 -4.35
N GLY A 17 -3.10 -5.32 -4.15
CA GLY A 17 -1.72 -5.54 -3.72
C GLY A 17 -0.87 -6.24 -4.78
N GLN A 18 -1.24 -6.17 -6.06
CA GLN A 18 -0.55 -6.88 -7.13
C GLN A 18 0.87 -6.32 -7.32
N GLN A 19 1.88 -7.10 -6.93
CA GLN A 19 3.26 -6.63 -6.85
C GLN A 19 3.83 -6.18 -8.20
N ASP A 20 3.51 -6.86 -9.30
CA ASP A 20 4.01 -6.46 -10.62
C ASP A 20 3.48 -5.09 -11.05
N ALA A 21 2.23 -4.76 -10.66
CA ALA A 21 1.69 -3.44 -10.86
C ALA A 21 2.44 -2.38 -10.02
N GLY A 22 2.86 -2.74 -8.80
CA GLY A 22 3.74 -1.92 -7.97
C GLY A 22 5.11 -1.67 -8.60
N LYS A 23 5.73 -2.69 -9.22
CA LYS A 23 7.00 -2.54 -9.95
C LYS A 23 6.87 -1.59 -11.13
N GLU A 24 5.77 -1.68 -11.89
CA GLU A 24 5.51 -0.75 -12.98
C GLU A 24 5.32 0.69 -12.50
N LEU A 25 4.67 0.91 -11.36
CA LEU A 25 4.59 2.24 -10.75
C LEU A 25 5.96 2.76 -10.33
N LEU A 26 6.82 1.91 -9.75
CA LEU A 26 8.18 2.32 -9.38
C LEU A 26 9.00 2.71 -10.62
N ARG A 27 8.86 1.96 -11.72
CA ARG A 27 9.47 2.30 -13.01
C ARG A 27 8.93 3.62 -13.56
N ALA A 28 7.62 3.84 -13.50
CA ALA A 28 6.98 5.07 -13.95
C ALA A 28 7.35 6.29 -13.08
N ALA A 29 7.71 6.09 -11.82
CA ALA A 29 8.19 7.15 -10.93
C ALA A 29 9.57 7.71 -11.31
N ASP A 30 10.31 7.01 -12.17
CA ASP A 30 11.58 7.48 -12.76
C ASP A 30 11.38 8.14 -14.14
N SER A 31 10.13 8.38 -14.54
CA SER A 31 9.83 9.08 -15.80
C SER A 31 10.37 10.52 -15.81
N ARG A 32 10.79 10.98 -16.99
CA ARG A 32 11.12 12.40 -17.24
C ARG A 32 9.88 13.30 -17.27
N ASP A 33 8.71 12.70 -17.52
CA ASP A 33 7.42 13.38 -17.45
C ASP A 33 7.02 13.59 -15.97
N GLN A 34 6.93 14.86 -15.56
CA GLN A 34 6.64 15.27 -14.18
C GLN A 34 5.27 14.78 -13.71
N ASP A 35 4.26 14.81 -14.59
CA ASP A 35 2.89 14.43 -14.26
C ASP A 35 2.78 12.91 -14.10
N MET A 36 3.43 12.15 -15.00
CA MET A 36 3.50 10.70 -14.84
C MET A 36 4.25 10.30 -13.57
N LYS A 37 5.38 10.95 -13.29
CA LYS A 37 6.15 10.70 -12.08
C LYS A 37 5.34 10.99 -10.81
N ALA A 38 4.62 12.11 -10.79
CA ALA A 38 3.76 12.49 -9.67
C ALA A 38 2.61 11.48 -9.48
N LEU A 39 1.93 11.11 -10.57
CA LEU A 39 0.84 10.12 -10.55
C LEU A 39 1.34 8.76 -10.04
N ALA A 40 2.44 8.25 -10.59
CA ALA A 40 3.00 6.96 -10.22
C ALA A 40 3.43 6.93 -8.75
N SER A 41 4.13 7.97 -8.29
CA SER A 41 4.57 8.11 -6.89
C SER A 41 3.38 8.15 -5.92
N ALA A 42 2.33 8.90 -6.25
CA ALA A 42 1.13 9.01 -5.43
C ALA A 42 0.39 7.67 -5.31
N MET A 43 0.21 6.96 -6.44
CA MET A 43 -0.46 5.66 -6.45
C MET A 43 0.37 4.59 -5.73
N PHE A 44 1.69 4.59 -5.90
CA PHE A 44 2.57 3.65 -5.19
C PHE A 44 2.49 3.85 -3.67
N ALA A 45 2.63 5.09 -3.21
CA ALA A 45 2.55 5.44 -1.79
C ALA A 45 1.18 5.09 -1.18
N LYS A 46 0.09 5.30 -1.93
CA LYS A 46 -1.27 4.93 -1.51
C LYS A 46 -1.40 3.42 -1.28
N GLY A 47 -0.85 2.60 -2.18
CA GLY A 47 -0.87 1.14 -2.02
C GLY A 47 -0.04 0.65 -0.83
N LEU A 48 1.15 1.24 -0.59
CA LEU A 48 1.97 0.91 0.59
C LEU A 48 1.25 1.19 1.91
N ARG A 49 0.54 2.32 2.01
CA ARG A 49 -0.26 2.66 3.19
C ARG A 49 -1.34 1.62 3.45
N ARG A 50 -2.05 1.19 2.40
CA ARG A 50 -3.08 0.14 2.50
C ARG A 50 -2.51 -1.21 2.92
N LEU A 51 -1.36 -1.59 2.37
CA LEU A 51 -0.70 -2.84 2.77
C LEU A 51 -0.35 -2.83 4.26
N ARG A 52 0.22 -1.73 4.76
CA ARG A 52 0.52 -1.55 6.19
C ARG A 52 -0.74 -1.58 7.06
N GLU A 53 -1.85 -1.00 6.61
CA GLU A 53 -3.13 -1.06 7.34
C GLU A 53 -3.69 -2.48 7.41
N LEU A 54 -3.58 -3.26 6.33
CA LEU A 54 -3.97 -4.67 6.31
C LEU A 54 -3.08 -5.50 7.24
N GLU A 55 -1.77 -5.30 7.21
CA GLU A 55 -0.82 -5.94 8.13
C GLU A 55 -1.18 -5.65 9.59
N LYS A 56 -1.48 -4.39 9.94
CA LYS A 56 -1.92 -4.00 11.28
C LYS A 56 -3.22 -4.69 11.72
N ARG A 57 -4.16 -4.92 10.80
CA ARG A 57 -5.41 -5.63 11.09
C ARG A 57 -5.21 -7.14 11.24
N MET A 58 -4.22 -7.69 10.55
CA MET A 58 -3.89 -9.12 10.60
C MET A 58 -3.02 -9.48 11.80
N GLN A 59 -2.38 -8.51 12.46
CA GLN A 59 -1.72 -8.74 13.75
C GLN A 59 -2.79 -9.14 14.79
N PRO A 60 -2.77 -10.37 15.32
CA PRO A 60 -3.63 -10.71 16.44
C PRO A 60 -3.23 -9.80 17.59
N SER A 61 -4.20 -9.09 18.14
CA SER A 61 -4.04 -8.34 19.37
C SER A 61 -3.55 -9.32 20.43
N SER A 62 -2.24 -9.39 20.65
CA SER A 62 -1.68 -9.90 21.89
C SER A 62 -1.97 -8.84 22.96
N ARG A 63 -3.26 -8.59 23.21
CA ARG A 63 -3.71 -8.02 24.46
C ARG A 63 -3.47 -9.12 25.47
N THR A 64 -2.35 -8.99 26.16
CA THR A 64 -2.06 -9.65 27.41
C THR A 64 -3.28 -9.47 28.31
N SER A 65 -4.15 -10.48 28.34
CA SER A 65 -5.12 -10.66 29.42
C SER A 65 -4.31 -11.15 30.62
N LEU A 66 -3.60 -10.23 31.28
CA LEU A 66 -3.13 -10.49 32.63
C LEU A 66 -4.36 -10.29 33.51
N GLY A 67 -4.92 -11.43 33.94
CA GLY A 67 -6.04 -11.48 34.86
C GLY A 67 -5.72 -10.70 36.13
N GLU A 68 -6.55 -9.71 36.40
CA GLU A 68 -6.64 -9.09 37.72
C GLU A 68 -7.61 -9.98 38.53
N GLU A 69 -7.09 -11.12 38.99
CA GLU A 69 -7.72 -11.94 40.02
C GLU A 69 -7.39 -11.34 41.41
N LEU A 70 -8.46 -11.08 42.17
CA LEU A 70 -8.56 -11.18 43.63
C LEU A 70 -7.83 -10.12 44.49
N SER A 71 -8.62 -9.23 45.08
CA SER A 71 -8.47 -8.88 46.49
C SER A 71 -9.84 -8.87 47.14
N GLY A 72 -10.02 -9.81 48.07
CA GLY A 72 -11.11 -9.81 49.05
C GLY A 72 -10.81 -8.91 50.23
#